data_AF-A0A0N4YE98-F1
#
_entry.id   AF-A0A0N4YE98-F1
#
_cell.length_a   1.000
_cell.length_b   1.000
_cell.length_c   1.000
_cell.angle_alpha   90.00
_cell.angle_beta   90.00
_cell.angle_gamma   90.00
#
_symmetry.space_group_name_H-M   'P 1'
#
loop_
_entity.id
_entity.type
_entity.pdbx_description
1 polymer ?
#
loop_
_entity_poly.entity_id
_entity_poly.type
_entity_poly.pdbx_seq_one_letter_code
_entity_poly.pdbx_strand_id
1 'polypeptide(L)' 'MLFSIIGSENVSLSAAVVELLFVEHRQWKLTFRGVISLVKDYQNRAYFLRLYDILSGRKLWDFRL' A
#
# COMPACT_ATOMS: atom_id res chain seq x y z
N MET A 1 -14.41 2.23 -0.42
CA MET A 1 -13.69 2.83 0.73
C MET A 1 -12.47 1.98 1.02
N LEU A 2 -11.33 2.53 1.48
CA LEU A 2 -10.09 1.75 1.75
C LEU A 2 -10.32 0.51 2.63
N PHE A 3 -11.20 0.61 3.63
CA PHE A 3 -11.52 -0.52 4.52
C PHE A 3 -12.21 -1.69 3.83
N SER A 4 -12.91 -1.47 2.71
CA SER A 4 -13.57 -2.54 1.96
C SER A 4 -12.61 -3.34 1.08
N ILE A 5 -11.38 -2.88 0.88
CA ILE A 5 -10.40 -3.50 -0.03
C ILE A 5 -9.23 -4.20 0.67
N ILE A 6 -8.99 -3.94 1.96
CA ILE A 6 -7.88 -4.55 2.71
C ILE A 6 -8.14 -6.01 3.15
N GLY A 7 -9.39 -6.46 3.19
CA GLY A 7 -9.79 -7.81 3.63
C GLY A 7 -10.14 -7.89 5.12
N SER A 8 -10.89 -8.92 5.54
CA SER A 8 -11.48 -9.01 6.89
C SER A 8 -10.47 -9.19 8.02
N GLU A 9 -9.37 -9.91 7.78
CA GLU A 9 -8.34 -10.20 8.79
C GLU A 9 -7.23 -9.14 8.83
N ASN A 10 -7.45 -7.99 8.17
CA ASN A 10 -6.47 -6.93 8.01
C ASN A 10 -6.98 -5.64 8.67
N VAL A 11 -6.12 -5.00 9.45
CA VAL A 11 -6.40 -3.69 10.08
C VAL A 11 -5.46 -2.64 9.51
N SER A 12 -6.02 -1.55 8.98
CA SER A 12 -5.24 -0.37 8.58
C SER A 12 -4.88 0.45 9.82
N LEU A 13 -3.59 0.59 10.12
CA LEU A 13 -3.07 1.37 11.24
C LEU A 13 -2.90 2.85 10.88
N SER A 14 -2.52 3.14 9.64
CA SER A 14 -2.36 4.49 9.09
C SER A 14 -2.53 4.44 7.58
N ALA A 15 -3.01 5.54 6.98
CA ALA A 15 -3.13 5.67 5.54
C ALA A 15 -2.85 7.10 5.08
N ALA A 16 -2.27 7.23 3.88
CA ALA A 16 -1.93 8.53 3.27
C ALA A 16 -1.96 8.45 1.75
N VAL A 17 -2.19 9.59 1.08
CA VAL A 17 -2.00 9.73 -0.37
C VAL A 17 -0.51 9.96 -0.63
N VAL A 18 0.09 9.16 -1.51
CA VAL A 18 1.54 9.19 -1.76
C VAL A 18 1.89 9.01 -3.24
N GLU A 19 3.12 9.40 -3.56
CA GLU A 19 3.84 9.00 -4.76
C GLU A 19 4.90 7.97 -4.36
N LEU A 20 4.89 6.79 -5.00
CA LEU A 20 5.89 5.75 -4.78
C LEU A 20 6.97 5.85 -5.87
N LEU A 21 8.21 6.08 -5.44
CA LEU A 21 9.37 6.19 -6.31
C LEU A 21 10.30 5.00 -6.14
N PHE A 22 10.93 4.58 -7.23
CA PHE A 22 12.02 3.60 -7.21
C PHE A 22 13.29 4.21 -7.79
N VAL A 23 14.44 3.72 -7.34
CA VAL A 23 15.73 4.13 -7.92
C VAL A 23 16.01 3.30 -9.16
N GLU A 24 16.11 3.95 -10.31
CA GLU A 24 16.62 3.38 -11.57
C GLU A 24 17.83 4.22 -12.00
N HIS A 25 18.97 3.57 -12.31
CA HIS A 25 20.19 4.27 -12.76
C HIS A 25 20.62 5.46 -11.85
N ARG A 26 20.55 5.28 -10.52
CA ARG A 26 20.85 6.32 -9.50
C ARG A 26 19.93 7.55 -9.54
N GLN A 27 18.78 7.46 -10.18
CA GLN A 27 17.76 8.51 -10.20
C GLN A 27 16.45 7.98 -9.63
N TRP A 28 15.74 8.82 -8.87
CA TRP A 28 14.39 8.51 -8.42
C TRP A 28 13.40 8.66 -9.56
N LYS A 29 12.64 7.61 -9.84
CA LYS A 29 11.59 7.59 -10.86
C LYS A 29 10.26 7.33 -10.19
N LEU A 30 9.27 8.16 -10.52
CA LEU A 30 7.90 7.95 -10.11
C LEU A 30 7.34 6.68 -10.76
N THR A 31 6.87 5.74 -9.96
CA THR A 31 6.32 4.46 -10.44
C THR A 31 4.82 4.38 -10.24
N PHE A 32 4.31 4.76 -9.06
CA PHE A 32 2.88 4.72 -8.75
C PHE A 32 2.42 5.94 -7.97
N ARG A 33 1.13 6.26 -8.08
CA ARG A 33 0.41 7.25 -7.27
C ARG A 33 -0.82 6.59 -6.67
N GLY A 34 -1.12 6.84 -5.41
CA GLY A 34 -2.28 6.22 -4.79
C GLY A 34 -2.37 6.43 -3.29
N VAL A 35 -3.19 5.60 -2.65
CA VAL A 35 -3.36 5.58 -1.19
C VAL A 35 -2.55 4.43 -0.63
N ILE A 36 -1.54 4.73 0.18
CA ILE A 36 -0.80 3.72 0.93
C ILE A 36 -1.46 3.49 2.28
N SER A 37 -1.45 2.24 2.74
CA SER A 37 -1.89 1.85 4.07
C SER A 37 -0.83 0.99 4.74
N LEU A 38 -0.51 1.32 5.99
CA LEU A 38 0.20 0.42 6.89
C LEU A 38 -0.82 -0.57 7.46
N VAL A 39 -0.72 -1.83 7.05
CA VAL A 39 -1.67 -2.88 7.36
C VAL A 39 -1.05 -3.88 8.33
N LYS A 40 -1.77 -4.17 9.41
CA LYS A 40 -1.53 -5.33 10.27
C LYS A 40 -2.36 -6.50 9.77
N ASP A 41 -1.69 -7.56 9.36
CA ASP A 41 -2.30 -8.82 8.92
C ASP A 41 -2.28 -9.81 10.09
N TYR A 42 -3.44 -10.05 10.68
CA TYR A 42 -3.56 -10.91 11.86
C TYR A 42 -3.40 -12.38 11.53
N GLN A 43 -3.89 -12.80 10.35
CA GLN A 43 -3.78 -14.18 9.89
C GLN A 43 -2.33 -14.60 9.71
N ASN A 44 -1.53 -13.74 9.08
CA ASN A 44 -0.11 -13.99 8.79
C ASN A 44 0.84 -13.49 9.88
N ARG A 45 0.32 -12.85 10.94
CA ARG A 45 1.10 -12.23 12.02
C ARG A 45 2.21 -11.31 11.48
N ALA A 46 1.87 -10.49 10.48
CA ALA A 46 2.83 -9.67 9.76
C ALA A 46 2.30 -8.24 9.54
N TYR A 47 3.21 -7.34 9.20
CA TYR A 47 2.87 -5.98 8.78
C TYR A 47 3.21 -5.78 7.31
N PHE A 48 2.39 -5.00 6.62
CA PHE A 48 2.58 -4.68 5.22
C PHE A 48 2.38 -3.18 4.98
N LEU A 49 3.17 -2.63 4.08
CA LEU A 49 2.80 -1.42 3.35
C LEU A 49 2.09 -1.86 2.08
N ARG A 50 0.83 -1.45 1.86
CA ARG A 50 0.07 -1.76 0.65
C ARG A 50 -0.40 -0.47 -0.01
N LEU A 51 -0.08 -0.31 -1.29
CA LEU A 51 -0.48 0.83 -2.11
C LEU A 51 -1.63 0.44 -3.02
N TYR A 52 -2.67 1.26 -3.03
CA TYR A 52 -3.87 1.06 -3.84
C TYR A 52 -4.08 2.24 -4.78
N ASP A 53 -4.53 1.94 -5.99
CA ASP A 53 -4.96 2.95 -6.95
C ASP A 53 -6.20 3.68 -6.41
N ILE A 54 -6.19 5.01 -6.47
CA ILE A 54 -7.24 5.82 -5.85
C ILE A 54 -8.57 5.76 -6.60
N LEU A 55 -8.54 5.46 -7.91
CA LEU A 55 -9.74 5.44 -8.75
C LEU A 55 -10.37 4.05 -8.81
N SER A 56 -9.56 3.01 -9.03
CA SER A 56 -10.01 1.63 -9.19
C SER A 56 -10.00 0.82 -7.90
N GLY A 57 -9.28 1.26 -6.87
CA GLY A 57 -9.10 0.50 -5.62
C GLY A 57 -8.22 -0.74 -5.77
N ARG A 58 -7.62 -0.97 -6.94
CA ARG A 58 -6.74 -2.13 -7.19
C ARG A 58 -5.43 -1.97 -6.42
N LYS A 59 -4.92 -3.07 -5.83
CA LYS A 59 -3.57 -3.08 -5.24
C LYS A 59 -2.53 -2.89 -6.34
N LEU A 60 -1.74 -1.83 -6.24
CA LEU A 60 -0.65 -1.49 -7.16
C LEU A 60 0.68 -2.09 -6.71
N TRP A 61 0.91 -2.12 -5.39
CA TRP A 61 2.17 -2.55 -4.82
C TRP A 61 2.00 -2.96 -3.36
N ASP A 62 2.88 -3.84 -2.88
CA ASP A 62 3.02 -4.13 -1.46
C ASP A 62 4.45 -4.50 -1.06
N PHE A 63 4.73 -4.27 0.22
CA PHE A 63 5.98 -4.63 0.86
C PHE A 63 5.70 -5.19 2.25
N ARG A 64 6.32 -6.32 2.54
CA ARG A 64 6.27 -6.95 3.85
C ARG A 64 7.36 -6.35 4.74
N LEU A 65 6.96 -5.81 5.88
CA LEU A 65 7.86 -5.29 6.92
C LEU A 65 8.46 -6.43 7.75
#